data_AF-A0A3B1JK23-F1
#
_entry.id   AF-A0A3B1JK23-F1
#
_cell.length_a   1.000
_cell.length_b   1.000
_cell.length_c   1.000
_cell.angle_alpha   90.00
_cell.angle_beta   90.00
_cell.angle_gamma   90.00
#
_symmetry.space_group_name_H-M   'P 1'
#
loop_
_entity.id
_entity.type
_entity.pdbx_description
1 polymer ?
#
loop_
_entity_poly.entity_id
_entity_poly.type
_entity_poly.pdbx_seq_one_letter_code
_entity_poly.pdbx_strand_id
1 'polypeptide(L)'
;MSRCAPPLCLWLAVVLLAPLHAKVTAPAQQHAALGLPFMLGCNVTTEDGEVLKQVRWLDVRNKTILHYQPQRPGDLISHDGVELAKQRAHTSAIALEKVKAGDEGCYTCVFDVYPTGQQQGKTCLSVTARVESVGNKTAVQGKPVTLSCSYGLTEKVQQVLWRKTAEQGDTVTVASYTKQGSVTVETVFQDRVKLSRSLGHSQLTINPVHTEDEGCYTCDFHTYPLGSKSMTACLAVYVLPRPEVSYSIDVDVVQANCTAVSRPPAELIWNVENHNRSLGPSETSSYQQGDGTTMVVSTIHLQAKLLDEEQVTCTALHQGLETNISVHLNRTRNTHIILLSVGCVVLVLLICLCVCLKKC
;
A
#
# COMPACT_ATOMS: atom_id res chain seq x y z
N MET A 1 -8.07 -97.52 38.09
CA MET A 1 -8.47 -96.65 36.98
C MET A 1 -8.33 -95.21 37.43
N SER A 2 -7.25 -94.61 37.00
CA SER A 2 -6.70 -93.31 37.34
C SER A 2 -7.44 -92.19 36.61
N ARG A 3 -7.78 -91.10 37.33
CA ARG A 3 -8.07 -89.79 36.72
C ARG A 3 -7.38 -88.70 37.55
N CYS A 4 -6.24 -88.24 37.05
CA CYS A 4 -5.66 -86.94 37.37
C CYS A 4 -6.24 -85.91 36.37
N ALA A 5 -6.68 -84.76 36.87
CA ALA A 5 -7.00 -83.58 36.05
C ALA A 5 -5.84 -82.59 36.13
N PRO A 6 -5.39 -81.96 35.02
CA PRO A 6 -4.39 -80.90 35.06
C PRO A 6 -5.04 -79.50 35.15
N PRO A 7 -4.31 -78.49 35.66
CA PRO A 7 -4.84 -77.13 35.83
C PRO A 7 -4.71 -76.30 34.55
N LEU A 8 -5.67 -75.41 34.32
CA LEU A 8 -5.62 -74.40 33.25
C LEU A 8 -4.48 -73.40 33.50
N CYS A 9 -3.54 -73.31 32.56
CA CYS A 9 -2.56 -72.23 32.46
C CYS A 9 -3.24 -70.96 31.93
N LEU A 10 -3.31 -69.92 32.75
CA LEU A 10 -3.60 -68.55 32.33
C LEU A 10 -2.32 -67.92 31.77
N TRP A 11 -2.26 -67.75 30.44
CA TRP A 11 -1.23 -66.96 29.78
C TRP A 11 -1.50 -65.47 30.00
N LEU A 12 -0.75 -64.83 30.89
CA LEU A 12 -0.65 -63.38 30.98
C LEU A 12 0.31 -62.89 29.88
N ALA A 13 -0.25 -62.36 28.80
CA ALA A 13 0.50 -61.60 27.81
C ALA A 13 0.94 -60.27 28.43
N VAL A 14 2.19 -60.20 28.89
CA VAL A 14 2.83 -58.94 29.28
C VAL A 14 3.15 -58.18 28.00
N VAL A 15 2.31 -57.20 27.65
CA VAL A 15 2.65 -56.18 26.66
C VAL A 15 3.67 -55.26 27.31
N LEU A 16 4.96 -55.47 26.99
CA LEU A 16 6.03 -54.52 27.27
C LEU A 16 5.79 -53.26 26.42
N LEU A 17 5.07 -52.28 26.99
CA LEU A 17 5.14 -50.91 26.51
C LEU A 17 6.55 -50.39 26.82
N ALA A 18 7.42 -50.40 25.81
CA ALA A 18 8.70 -49.73 25.90
C ALA A 18 8.45 -48.22 26.15
N PRO A 19 9.00 -47.63 27.23
CA PRO A 19 8.95 -46.20 27.40
C PRO A 19 9.96 -45.56 26.44
N LEU A 20 9.51 -45.10 25.27
CA LEU A 20 10.27 -44.17 24.43
C LEU A 20 10.24 -42.77 25.07
N HIS A 21 10.87 -42.61 26.23
CA HIS A 21 11.13 -41.28 26.78
C HIS A 21 12.37 -40.73 26.07
N ALA A 22 12.17 -39.95 25.01
CA ALA A 22 13.24 -39.13 24.45
C ALA A 22 13.76 -38.20 25.55
N LYS A 23 15.03 -38.38 26.00
CA LYS A 23 15.64 -37.54 27.04
C LYS A 23 15.83 -36.08 26.61
N VAL A 24 15.75 -35.79 25.31
CA VAL A 24 15.78 -34.40 24.80
C VAL A 24 14.41 -34.02 24.30
N THR A 25 13.87 -32.95 24.88
CA THR A 25 12.60 -32.32 24.48
C THR A 25 12.90 -31.08 23.66
N ALA A 26 12.35 -31.03 22.45
CA ALA A 26 12.43 -29.87 21.56
C ALA A 26 11.06 -29.64 20.91
N PRO A 27 10.64 -28.37 20.68
CA PRO A 27 9.42 -28.10 19.92
C PRO A 27 9.54 -28.66 18.51
N ALA A 28 8.60 -29.51 18.09
CA ALA A 28 8.67 -30.18 16.79
C ALA A 28 8.67 -29.20 15.60
N GLN A 29 7.84 -28.15 15.68
CA GLN A 29 7.72 -27.12 14.66
C GLN A 29 7.57 -25.74 15.30
N GLN A 30 8.24 -24.74 14.73
CA GLN A 30 8.24 -23.36 15.18
C GLN A 30 8.15 -22.41 13.99
N HIS A 31 7.58 -21.23 14.20
CA HIS A 31 7.41 -20.22 13.17
C HIS A 31 8.17 -18.95 13.54
N ALA A 32 8.97 -18.45 12.61
CA ALA A 32 9.64 -17.16 12.76
C ALA A 32 9.20 -16.20 11.66
N ALA A 33 9.20 -14.91 11.99
CA ALA A 33 8.99 -13.86 11.03
C ALA A 33 10.32 -13.48 10.36
N LEU A 34 10.29 -13.35 9.04
CA LEU A 34 11.44 -12.91 8.24
C LEU A 34 11.98 -11.57 8.76
N GLY A 35 13.30 -11.48 8.92
CA GLY A 35 14.02 -10.28 9.36
C GLY A 35 14.00 -10.01 10.86
N LEU A 36 13.23 -10.77 11.65
CA LEU A 36 13.19 -10.63 13.11
C LEU A 36 14.13 -11.63 13.80
N PRO A 37 14.61 -11.32 15.03
CA PRO A 37 15.36 -12.28 15.82
C PRO A 37 14.47 -13.43 16.28
N PHE A 38 15.03 -14.63 16.37
CA PHE A 38 14.30 -15.81 16.82
C PHE A 38 15.20 -16.75 17.64
N MET A 39 14.61 -17.46 18.61
CA MET A 39 15.34 -18.40 19.46
C MET A 39 14.86 -19.83 19.24
N LEU A 40 15.79 -20.74 19.00
CA LEU A 40 15.53 -22.19 19.02
C LEU A 40 16.04 -22.75 20.34
N GLY A 41 15.26 -23.61 20.99
CA GLY A 41 15.57 -24.14 22.31
C GLY A 41 15.35 -25.64 22.41
N CYS A 42 16.24 -26.30 23.15
CA CYS A 42 16.12 -27.70 23.53
C CYS A 42 16.39 -27.88 25.01
N ASN A 43 15.72 -28.86 25.60
CA ASN A 43 15.87 -29.23 27.00
C ASN A 43 16.26 -30.71 27.10
N VAL A 44 17.20 -31.04 27.97
CA VAL A 44 17.61 -32.42 28.27
C VAL A 44 17.21 -32.79 29.68
N THR A 45 16.61 -33.95 29.88
CA THR A 45 16.34 -34.53 31.20
C THR A 45 17.50 -35.44 31.57
N THR A 46 18.19 -35.09 32.67
CA THR A 46 19.30 -35.88 33.23
C THR A 46 18.89 -36.44 34.58
N GLU A 47 19.27 -37.69 34.86
CA GLU A 47 19.05 -38.39 36.13
C GLU A 47 20.20 -38.16 37.12
N ASP A 48 20.02 -38.60 38.37
CA ASP A 48 21.04 -38.48 39.40
C ASP A 48 22.33 -39.23 39.01
N GLY A 49 23.46 -38.52 39.03
CA GLY A 49 24.77 -39.04 38.62
C GLY A 49 25.10 -38.84 37.13
N GLU A 50 24.14 -38.38 36.31
CA GLU A 50 24.40 -38.01 34.92
C GLU A 50 25.00 -36.60 34.81
N VAL A 51 26.00 -36.43 33.94
CA VAL A 51 26.69 -35.15 33.75
C VAL A 51 26.70 -34.77 32.27
N LEU A 52 26.14 -33.59 31.97
CA LEU A 52 26.22 -33.01 30.63
C LEU A 52 27.63 -32.52 30.32
N LYS A 53 28.27 -33.13 29.32
CA LYS A 53 29.65 -32.82 28.92
C LYS A 53 29.72 -31.80 27.81
N GLN A 54 28.85 -31.91 26.81
CA GLN A 54 28.88 -31.06 25.63
C GLN A 54 27.50 -30.86 25.03
N VAL A 55 27.28 -29.70 24.42
CA VAL A 55 26.11 -29.41 23.60
C VAL A 55 26.55 -28.97 22.21
N ARG A 56 25.88 -29.48 21.17
CA ARG A 56 26.08 -29.11 19.77
C ARG A 56 24.75 -28.81 19.09
N TRP A 57 24.74 -27.79 18.26
CA TRP A 57 23.65 -27.47 17.34
C TRP A 57 24.11 -27.73 15.92
N LEU A 58 23.29 -28.49 15.20
CA LEU A 58 23.47 -28.78 13.79
C LEU A 58 22.39 -28.05 12.99
N ASP A 59 22.77 -27.46 11.87
CA ASP A 59 21.85 -26.85 10.93
C ASP A 59 21.09 -27.90 10.10
N VAL A 60 20.32 -27.39 9.13
CA VAL A 60 19.50 -28.17 8.19
C VAL A 60 20.34 -29.08 7.26
N ARG A 61 21.65 -28.86 7.17
CA ARG A 61 22.63 -29.65 6.39
C ARG A 61 23.50 -30.53 7.30
N ASN A 62 23.14 -30.67 8.57
CA ASN A 62 23.91 -31.36 9.61
C ASN A 62 25.31 -30.76 9.88
N LYS A 63 25.55 -29.49 9.49
CA LYS A 63 26.78 -28.77 9.81
C LYS A 63 26.68 -28.23 11.23
N THR A 64 27.74 -28.38 12.03
CA THR A 64 27.77 -27.78 13.38
C THR A 64 27.85 -26.26 13.27
N ILE A 65 26.82 -25.58 13.78
CA ILE A 65 26.70 -24.13 13.80
C ILE A 65 27.04 -23.52 15.16
N LEU A 66 26.91 -24.33 16.23
CA LEU A 66 27.25 -23.91 17.57
C LEU A 66 27.66 -25.12 18.41
N HIS A 67 28.74 -24.99 19.17
CA HIS A 67 29.08 -25.98 20.20
C HIS A 67 29.76 -25.35 21.40
N TYR A 68 29.55 -25.94 22.58
CA TYR A 68 30.18 -25.53 23.82
C TYR A 68 30.17 -26.65 24.86
N GLN A 69 31.03 -26.51 25.88
CA GLN A 69 31.05 -27.38 27.05
C GLN A 69 30.51 -26.62 28.26
N PRO A 70 29.42 -27.07 28.92
CA PRO A 70 28.83 -26.32 30.02
C PRO A 70 29.78 -26.06 31.20
N GLN A 71 30.76 -26.95 31.40
CA GLN A 71 31.78 -26.85 32.45
C GLN A 71 32.99 -25.99 32.05
N ARG A 72 33.10 -25.58 30.77
CA ARG A 72 34.19 -24.75 30.24
C ARG A 72 33.64 -23.63 29.34
N PRO A 73 33.29 -22.48 29.92
CA PRO A 73 32.67 -21.37 29.18
C PRO A 73 33.52 -20.82 28.02
N GLY A 74 34.84 -21.04 28.02
CA GLY A 74 35.76 -20.56 26.98
C GLY A 74 35.72 -21.33 25.66
N ASP A 75 35.05 -22.49 25.59
CA ASP A 75 35.04 -23.37 24.42
C ASP A 75 33.84 -23.10 23.48
N LEU A 76 33.21 -21.92 23.56
CA LEU A 76 32.09 -21.57 22.69
C LEU A 76 32.61 -21.28 21.27
N ILE A 77 32.17 -22.10 20.31
CA ILE A 77 32.39 -21.87 18.89
C ILE A 77 31.04 -21.69 18.22
N SER A 78 30.89 -20.54 17.54
CA SER A 78 29.68 -20.14 16.81
C SER A 78 30.05 -19.82 15.36
N HIS A 79 29.14 -20.16 14.45
CA HIS A 79 29.25 -19.88 13.02
C HIS A 79 27.95 -19.28 12.48
N ASP A 80 28.04 -18.61 11.33
CA ASP A 80 26.90 -18.17 10.52
C ASP A 80 25.91 -17.21 11.22
N GLY A 81 26.38 -16.41 12.19
CA GLY A 81 25.57 -15.39 12.87
C GLY A 81 24.60 -15.93 13.93
N VAL A 82 24.89 -17.12 14.47
CA VAL A 82 24.09 -17.80 15.48
C VAL A 82 24.71 -17.61 16.87
N GLU A 83 23.99 -17.02 17.82
CA GLU A 83 24.54 -16.78 19.16
C GLU A 83 23.97 -17.74 20.21
N LEU A 84 24.73 -18.03 21.27
CA LEU A 84 24.21 -18.77 22.41
C LEU A 84 23.32 -17.84 23.25
N ALA A 85 22.01 -18.02 23.17
CA ALA A 85 21.04 -17.14 23.82
C ALA A 85 20.85 -17.46 25.31
N LYS A 86 20.79 -18.76 25.64
CA LYS A 86 20.64 -19.22 27.03
C LYS A 86 21.38 -20.53 27.24
N GLN A 87 22.10 -20.58 28.34
CA GLN A 87 22.72 -21.77 28.90
C GLN A 87 22.22 -21.97 30.33
N ARG A 88 21.55 -23.09 30.59
CA ARG A 88 21.21 -23.56 31.94
C ARG A 88 21.64 -25.03 32.06
N ALA A 89 21.60 -25.58 33.28
CA ALA A 89 22.03 -26.95 33.56
C ALA A 89 21.41 -28.01 32.61
N HIS A 90 20.15 -27.78 32.20
CA HIS A 90 19.38 -28.72 31.38
C HIS A 90 18.90 -28.12 30.05
N THR A 91 19.18 -26.84 29.78
CA THR A 91 18.59 -26.11 28.64
C THR A 91 19.66 -25.45 27.80
N SER A 92 19.54 -25.58 26.49
CA SER A 92 20.34 -24.87 25.50
C SER A 92 19.42 -24.12 24.56
N ALA A 93 19.72 -22.87 24.26
CA ALA A 93 19.02 -22.11 23.23
C ALA A 93 19.98 -21.29 22.37
N ILE A 94 19.76 -21.30 21.06
CA ILE A 94 20.47 -20.48 20.09
C ILE A 94 19.59 -19.34 19.59
N ALA A 95 20.18 -18.18 19.33
CA ALA A 95 19.53 -17.02 18.73
C ALA A 95 20.00 -16.83 17.29
N LEU A 96 19.03 -16.68 16.39
CA LEU A 96 19.22 -16.13 15.06
C LEU A 96 18.99 -14.62 15.16
N GLU A 97 20.01 -13.81 14.86
CA GLU A 97 19.92 -12.34 14.96
C GLU A 97 18.85 -11.77 14.02
N LYS A 98 18.83 -12.25 12.77
CA LYS A 98 17.85 -11.91 11.75
C LYS A 98 17.53 -13.14 10.90
N VAL A 99 16.31 -13.65 11.04
CA VAL A 99 15.86 -14.81 10.29
C VAL A 99 15.76 -14.51 8.80
N LYS A 100 16.38 -15.35 7.98
CA LYS A 100 16.37 -15.29 6.51
C LYS A 100 15.51 -16.43 5.95
N ALA A 101 15.07 -16.30 4.70
CA ALA A 101 14.32 -17.35 4.01
C ALA A 101 15.07 -18.69 3.98
N GLY A 102 16.40 -18.66 3.86
CA GLY A 102 17.26 -19.84 3.84
C GLY A 102 17.46 -20.53 5.19
N ASP A 103 17.05 -19.91 6.30
CA ASP A 103 17.16 -20.50 7.65
C ASP A 103 16.04 -21.53 7.90
N GLU A 104 15.06 -21.63 7.00
CA GLU A 104 13.98 -22.60 7.05
C GLU A 104 14.51 -24.04 6.99
N GLY A 105 14.03 -24.87 7.92
CA GLY A 105 14.34 -26.29 7.99
C GLY A 105 14.54 -26.79 9.41
N CYS A 106 15.04 -28.00 9.55
CA CYS A 106 15.13 -28.66 10.85
C CYS A 106 16.54 -28.65 11.43
N TYR A 107 16.64 -28.11 12.63
CA TYR A 107 17.85 -28.03 13.43
C TYR A 107 17.89 -29.19 14.41
N THR A 108 19.08 -29.70 14.68
CA THR A 108 19.30 -30.79 15.63
C THR A 108 20.14 -30.30 16.79
N CYS A 109 19.63 -30.47 18.00
CA CYS A 109 20.37 -30.22 19.23
C CYS A 109 20.85 -31.55 19.79
N VAL A 110 22.13 -31.64 20.09
CA VAL A 110 22.81 -32.86 20.50
C VAL A 110 23.46 -32.61 21.86
N PHE A 111 23.11 -33.42 22.85
CA PHE A 111 23.59 -33.38 24.23
C PHE A 111 24.40 -34.64 24.49
N ASP A 112 25.69 -34.50 24.76
CA ASP A 112 26.55 -35.61 25.13
C ASP A 112 26.56 -35.73 26.66
N VAL A 113 25.83 -36.73 27.19
CA VAL A 113 25.62 -36.95 28.64
C VAL A 113 26.40 -38.18 29.09
N TYR A 114 27.17 -38.08 30.17
CA TYR A 114 27.89 -39.24 30.72
C TYR A 114 27.15 -39.83 31.93
N PRO A 115 26.97 -41.17 32.03
CA PRO A 115 27.45 -42.22 31.11
C PRO A 115 26.48 -42.57 29.96
N THR A 116 25.32 -41.94 29.89
CA THR A 116 24.19 -42.24 28.97
C THR A 116 24.56 -42.21 27.49
N GLY A 117 25.57 -41.45 27.12
CA GLY A 117 25.96 -41.16 25.75
C GLY A 117 25.18 -40.00 25.13
N GLN A 118 25.12 -40.01 23.81
CA GLN A 118 24.54 -38.94 23.02
C GLN A 118 23.02 -39.00 23.01
N GLN A 119 22.39 -37.86 23.33
CA GLN A 119 20.94 -37.65 23.24
C GLN A 119 20.67 -36.51 22.28
N GLN A 120 19.61 -36.60 21.47
CA GLN A 120 19.32 -35.60 20.46
C GLN A 120 17.84 -35.23 20.39
N GLY A 121 17.58 -33.97 20.07
CA GLY A 121 16.26 -33.43 19.76
C GLY A 121 16.28 -32.72 18.42
N LYS A 122 15.13 -32.65 17.77
CA LYS A 122 14.97 -32.00 16.46
C LYS A 122 13.87 -30.95 16.54
N THR A 123 14.14 -29.75 16.04
CA THR A 123 13.16 -28.65 15.97
C THR A 123 13.17 -28.06 14.56
N CYS A 124 12.00 -27.94 13.95
CA CYS A 124 11.87 -27.42 12.59
C CYS A 124 11.38 -25.98 12.59
N LEU A 125 12.14 -25.09 11.94
CA LEU A 125 11.80 -23.68 11.75
C LEU A 125 11.09 -23.50 10.41
N SER A 126 9.91 -22.90 10.42
CA SER A 126 9.19 -22.42 9.24
C SER A 126 9.21 -20.90 9.22
N VAL A 127 9.67 -20.31 8.12
CA VAL A 127 9.76 -18.86 7.98
C VAL A 127 8.46 -18.33 7.39
N THR A 128 7.95 -17.27 8.00
CA THR A 128 6.73 -16.56 7.62
C THR A 128 7.08 -15.10 7.32
N ALA A 129 6.33 -14.48 6.42
CA ALA A 129 6.46 -13.06 6.12
C ALA A 129 5.08 -12.40 6.06
N ARG A 130 5.05 -11.09 6.21
CA ARG A 130 3.88 -10.26 5.96
C ARG A 130 4.02 -9.57 4.62
N VAL A 131 2.89 -9.22 4.02
CA VAL A 131 2.87 -8.36 2.84
C VAL A 131 3.00 -6.92 3.32
N GLU A 132 3.82 -6.14 2.65
CA GLU A 132 3.97 -4.70 2.88
C GLU A 132 3.38 -3.96 1.68
N SER A 133 2.79 -2.78 1.91
CA SER A 133 2.32 -1.89 0.84
C SER A 133 2.67 -0.46 1.17
N VAL A 134 2.67 0.41 0.16
CA VAL A 134 2.92 1.85 0.32
C VAL A 134 1.72 2.58 0.97
N GLY A 135 0.66 1.86 1.32
CA GLY A 135 -0.55 2.41 1.93
C GLY A 135 -1.44 3.15 0.94
N ASN A 136 -2.40 3.90 1.48
CA ASN A 136 -3.38 4.65 0.70
C ASN A 136 -2.70 5.73 -0.16
N LYS A 137 -3.24 5.96 -1.35
CA LYS A 137 -2.74 6.95 -2.29
C LYS A 137 -3.85 7.84 -2.79
N THR A 138 -3.48 9.06 -3.13
CA THR A 138 -4.33 10.00 -3.84
C THR A 138 -3.71 10.28 -5.19
N ALA A 139 -4.50 10.23 -6.25
CA ALA A 139 -4.09 10.55 -7.61
C ALA A 139 -4.91 11.71 -8.17
N VAL A 140 -4.37 12.41 -9.15
CA VAL A 140 -5.10 13.42 -9.92
C VAL A 140 -5.59 12.80 -11.22
N GLN A 141 -6.84 13.04 -11.58
CA GLN A 141 -7.44 12.57 -12.83
C GLN A 141 -6.54 12.96 -14.03
N GLY A 142 -6.34 12.03 -14.95
CA GLY A 142 -5.49 12.20 -16.13
C GLY A 142 -3.99 12.02 -15.87
N LYS A 143 -3.54 11.93 -14.62
CA LYS A 143 -2.15 11.64 -14.24
C LYS A 143 -1.96 10.13 -13.97
N PRO A 144 -0.74 9.58 -14.09
CA PRO A 144 -0.47 8.20 -13.72
C PRO A 144 -0.43 8.02 -12.20
N VAL A 145 -0.80 6.82 -11.73
CA VAL A 145 -0.57 6.39 -10.33
C VAL A 145 -0.02 4.97 -10.31
N THR A 146 0.86 4.69 -9.35
CA THR A 146 1.40 3.35 -9.12
C THR A 146 1.12 2.92 -7.67
N LEU A 147 0.42 1.80 -7.52
CA LEU A 147 0.25 1.07 -6.27
C LEU A 147 1.31 -0.04 -6.21
N SER A 148 1.79 -0.37 -5.02
CA SER A 148 2.81 -1.41 -4.87
C SER A 148 2.68 -2.20 -3.59
N CYS A 149 3.00 -3.50 -3.70
CA CYS A 149 3.10 -4.41 -2.58
C CYS A 149 4.36 -5.27 -2.68
N SER A 150 4.94 -5.59 -1.53
CA SER A 150 6.12 -6.46 -1.41
C SER A 150 5.87 -7.64 -0.49
N TYR A 151 6.47 -8.79 -0.82
CA TYR A 151 6.43 -10.00 -0.02
C TYR A 151 7.81 -10.68 0.00
N GLY A 152 8.37 -10.81 1.19
CA GLY A 152 9.78 -11.20 1.37
C GLY A 152 10.12 -12.66 1.05
N LEU A 153 9.15 -13.58 1.01
CA LEU A 153 9.36 -15.00 0.67
C LEU A 153 8.99 -15.27 -0.80
N THR A 154 9.69 -14.59 -1.71
CA THR A 154 9.40 -14.56 -3.14
C THR A 154 9.43 -15.95 -3.79
N GLU A 155 10.32 -16.82 -3.34
CA GLU A 155 10.49 -18.19 -3.83
C GLU A 155 9.23 -19.05 -3.67
N LYS A 156 8.43 -18.76 -2.64
CA LYS A 156 7.17 -19.45 -2.33
C LYS A 156 5.96 -18.93 -3.11
N VAL A 157 6.08 -17.76 -3.74
CA VAL A 157 4.99 -17.12 -4.51
C VAL A 157 4.79 -17.86 -5.83
N GLN A 158 3.54 -18.25 -6.11
CA GLN A 158 3.14 -18.88 -7.37
C GLN A 158 2.44 -17.87 -8.29
N GLN A 159 1.69 -16.94 -7.71
CA GLN A 159 0.95 -15.90 -8.43
C GLN A 159 0.79 -14.66 -7.57
N VAL A 160 0.81 -13.50 -8.21
CA VAL A 160 0.33 -12.23 -7.66
C VAL A 160 -0.95 -11.84 -8.40
N LEU A 161 -2.01 -11.54 -7.67
CA LEU A 161 -3.31 -11.13 -8.18
C LEU A 161 -3.66 -9.76 -7.61
N TRP A 162 -4.10 -8.84 -8.45
CA TRP A 162 -4.62 -7.54 -8.05
C TRP A 162 -6.13 -7.53 -8.25
N ARG A 163 -6.86 -7.17 -7.19
CA ARG A 163 -8.31 -6.98 -7.21
C ARG A 163 -8.64 -5.54 -6.84
N LYS A 164 -9.71 -5.00 -7.41
CA LYS A 164 -10.28 -3.70 -7.05
C LYS A 164 -11.63 -3.94 -6.41
N THR A 165 -11.84 -3.37 -5.23
CA THR A 165 -13.12 -3.30 -4.55
C THR A 165 -13.63 -1.86 -4.64
N ALA A 166 -14.76 -1.66 -5.31
CA ALA A 166 -15.44 -0.37 -5.40
C ALA A 166 -16.08 -0.01 -4.03
N GLU A 167 -16.47 1.25 -3.87
CA GLU A 167 -17.13 1.74 -2.64
C GLU A 167 -18.41 0.94 -2.31
N GLN A 168 -19.14 0.51 -3.35
CA GLN A 168 -20.36 -0.30 -3.23
C GLN A 168 -20.09 -1.77 -2.83
N GLY A 169 -18.82 -2.18 -2.72
CA GLY A 169 -18.40 -3.53 -2.32
C GLY A 169 -18.11 -4.48 -3.48
N ASP A 170 -18.44 -4.10 -4.72
CA ASP A 170 -18.18 -4.91 -5.91
C ASP A 170 -16.67 -5.10 -6.11
N THR A 171 -16.26 -6.37 -6.18
CA THR A 171 -14.84 -6.75 -6.30
C THR A 171 -14.57 -7.39 -7.65
N VAL A 172 -13.65 -6.80 -8.41
CA VAL A 172 -13.25 -7.26 -9.74
C VAL A 172 -11.75 -7.55 -9.79
N THR A 173 -11.36 -8.50 -10.65
CA THR A 173 -9.96 -8.75 -10.94
C THR A 173 -9.44 -7.65 -11.86
N VAL A 174 -8.26 -7.10 -11.55
CA VAL A 174 -7.61 -6.05 -12.35
C VAL A 174 -6.51 -6.66 -13.21
N ALA A 175 -5.56 -7.35 -12.57
CA ALA A 175 -4.43 -7.95 -13.25
C ALA A 175 -3.84 -9.09 -12.43
N SER A 176 -3.12 -10.00 -13.09
CA SER A 176 -2.37 -11.05 -12.42
C SER A 176 -1.06 -11.37 -13.12
N TYR A 177 -0.12 -11.90 -12.34
CA TYR A 177 1.16 -12.39 -12.83
C TYR A 177 1.50 -13.72 -12.16
N THR A 178 1.75 -14.76 -12.95
CA THR A 178 2.08 -16.10 -12.48
C THR A 178 3.55 -16.43 -12.73
N LYS A 179 4.15 -17.28 -11.88
CA LYS A 179 5.58 -17.60 -11.90
C LYS A 179 6.10 -18.16 -13.23
N GLN A 180 5.26 -18.87 -13.97
CA GLN A 180 5.60 -19.50 -15.26
C GLN A 180 4.77 -18.94 -16.42
N GLY A 181 4.01 -17.87 -16.20
CA GLY A 181 3.09 -17.33 -17.20
C GLY A 181 3.35 -15.88 -17.56
N SER A 182 2.45 -15.33 -18.35
CA SER A 182 2.44 -13.92 -18.71
C SER A 182 1.69 -13.08 -17.69
N VAL A 183 1.86 -11.77 -17.80
CA VAL A 183 0.94 -10.82 -17.17
C VAL A 183 -0.40 -10.90 -17.89
N THR A 184 -1.48 -10.96 -17.14
CA THR A 184 -2.86 -10.90 -17.63
C THR A 184 -3.53 -9.68 -17.03
N VAL A 185 -4.13 -8.83 -17.87
CA VAL A 185 -4.90 -7.65 -17.45
C VAL A 185 -6.32 -7.82 -17.95
N GLU A 186 -7.29 -7.59 -17.06
CA GLU A 186 -8.70 -7.70 -17.39
C GLU A 186 -9.11 -6.65 -18.42
N THR A 187 -10.03 -7.02 -19.30
CA THR A 187 -10.44 -6.29 -20.50
C THR A 187 -10.78 -4.82 -20.25
N VAL A 188 -11.54 -4.53 -19.20
CA VAL A 188 -11.95 -3.16 -18.82
C VAL A 188 -10.79 -2.26 -18.39
N PHE A 189 -9.64 -2.85 -18.03
CA PHE A 189 -8.43 -2.16 -17.61
C PHE A 189 -7.31 -2.21 -18.66
N GLN A 190 -7.55 -2.86 -19.82
CA GLN A 190 -6.58 -2.93 -20.90
C GLN A 190 -6.19 -1.52 -21.38
N ASP A 191 -5.00 -1.42 -21.95
CA ASP A 191 -4.34 -0.19 -22.43
C ASP A 191 -3.94 0.83 -21.36
N ARG A 192 -4.68 0.92 -20.24
CA ARG A 192 -4.40 1.88 -19.14
C ARG A 192 -3.60 1.27 -18.00
N VAL A 193 -3.80 -0.01 -17.71
CA VAL A 193 -3.17 -0.69 -16.56
C VAL A 193 -1.97 -1.52 -16.98
N LYS A 194 -0.88 -1.38 -16.23
CA LYS A 194 0.35 -2.18 -16.37
C LYS A 194 0.73 -2.80 -15.04
N LEU A 195 0.99 -4.10 -15.06
CA LEU A 195 1.49 -4.86 -13.91
C LEU A 195 2.95 -5.26 -14.11
N SER A 196 3.78 -5.05 -13.08
CA SER A 196 5.18 -5.49 -13.08
C SER A 196 5.31 -7.01 -13.13
N ARG A 197 6.30 -7.52 -13.88
CA ARG A 197 6.65 -8.95 -13.94
C ARG A 197 7.55 -9.36 -12.77
N SER A 198 7.05 -9.21 -11.55
CA SER A 198 7.78 -9.50 -10.32
C SER A 198 6.86 -10.16 -9.29
N LEU A 199 7.36 -11.24 -8.68
CA LEU A 199 6.64 -12.01 -7.66
C LEU A 199 6.93 -11.56 -6.23
N GLY A 200 7.98 -10.77 -6.02
CA GLY A 200 8.40 -10.29 -4.70
C GLY A 200 8.06 -8.83 -4.45
N HIS A 201 8.09 -8.01 -5.50
CA HIS A 201 7.74 -6.60 -5.48
C HIS A 201 6.82 -6.29 -6.65
N SER A 202 5.51 -6.29 -6.40
CA SER A 202 4.49 -6.12 -7.42
C SER A 202 4.03 -4.67 -7.49
N GLN A 203 4.03 -4.09 -8.69
CA GLN A 203 3.61 -2.73 -8.97
C GLN A 203 2.49 -2.70 -10.00
N LEU A 204 1.36 -2.09 -9.64
CA LEU A 204 0.20 -1.87 -10.50
C LEU A 204 0.15 -0.39 -10.87
N THR A 205 0.37 -0.07 -12.14
CA THR A 205 0.34 1.30 -12.65
C THR A 205 -0.91 1.53 -13.48
N ILE A 206 -1.65 2.60 -13.19
CA ILE A 206 -2.85 3.02 -13.93
C ILE A 206 -2.53 4.36 -14.60
N ASN A 207 -2.71 4.44 -15.92
CA ASN A 207 -2.46 5.67 -16.68
C ASN A 207 -3.27 5.73 -17.99
N PRO A 208 -4.11 6.75 -18.22
CA PRO A 208 -4.50 7.80 -17.26
C PRO A 208 -5.46 7.28 -16.19
N VAL A 209 -5.43 7.90 -15.01
CA VAL A 209 -6.39 7.66 -13.92
C VAL A 209 -7.70 8.39 -14.17
N HIS A 210 -8.82 7.73 -13.92
CA HIS A 210 -10.16 8.30 -13.96
C HIS A 210 -10.88 8.17 -12.61
N THR A 211 -12.02 8.87 -12.43
CA THR A 211 -12.76 8.87 -11.17
C THR A 211 -13.35 7.49 -10.86
N GLU A 212 -13.68 6.68 -11.87
CA GLU A 212 -14.10 5.30 -11.70
C GLU A 212 -13.00 4.35 -11.25
N ASP A 213 -11.72 4.76 -11.28
CA ASP A 213 -10.62 3.98 -10.71
C ASP A 213 -10.53 4.14 -9.19
N GLU A 214 -11.29 5.05 -8.57
CA GLU A 214 -11.39 5.18 -7.12
C GLU A 214 -11.89 3.87 -6.49
N GLY A 215 -11.28 3.48 -5.37
CA GLY A 215 -11.60 2.25 -4.65
C GLY A 215 -10.40 1.63 -3.94
N CYS A 216 -10.62 0.50 -3.30
CA CYS A 216 -9.58 -0.22 -2.56
C CYS A 216 -9.00 -1.36 -3.40
N TYR A 217 -7.70 -1.32 -3.60
CA TYR A 217 -6.95 -2.31 -4.37
C TYR A 217 -6.28 -3.28 -3.41
N THR A 218 -6.52 -4.58 -3.62
CA THR A 218 -5.93 -5.66 -2.84
C THR A 218 -4.94 -6.43 -3.71
N CYS A 219 -3.72 -6.57 -3.22
CA CYS A 219 -2.69 -7.41 -3.80
C CYS A 219 -2.66 -8.75 -3.05
N ASP A 220 -2.97 -9.84 -3.74
CA ASP A 220 -2.98 -11.20 -3.20
C ASP A 220 -1.76 -11.98 -3.74
N PHE A 221 -0.83 -12.31 -2.85
CA PHE A 221 0.27 -13.22 -3.11
C PHE A 221 -0.19 -14.65 -2.79
N HIS A 222 -0.44 -15.43 -3.83
CA HIS A 222 -0.77 -16.84 -3.69
C HIS A 222 0.52 -17.63 -3.52
N THR A 223 0.76 -18.14 -2.32
CA THR A 223 1.99 -18.85 -1.96
C THR A 223 1.74 -20.31 -1.65
N TYR A 224 2.74 -21.15 -1.90
CA TYR A 224 2.73 -22.55 -1.49
C TYR A 224 3.96 -22.84 -0.64
N PRO A 225 3.82 -23.50 0.53
CA PRO A 225 2.59 -24.03 1.14
C PRO A 225 1.86 -23.05 2.07
N LEU A 226 2.28 -21.79 2.18
CA LEU A 226 1.80 -20.86 3.23
C LEU A 226 0.41 -20.24 2.97
N GLY A 227 -0.24 -20.59 1.86
CA GLY A 227 -1.54 -20.07 1.45
C GLY A 227 -1.47 -18.66 0.87
N SER A 228 -2.61 -17.97 0.81
CA SER A 228 -2.65 -16.60 0.29
C SER A 228 -2.26 -15.59 1.36
N LYS A 229 -1.50 -14.56 0.96
CA LYS A 229 -1.13 -13.40 1.78
C LYS A 229 -1.52 -12.15 1.03
N SER A 230 -2.19 -11.22 1.69
CA SER A 230 -2.71 -10.03 1.01
C SER A 230 -2.55 -8.76 1.82
N MET A 231 -2.62 -7.64 1.10
CA MET A 231 -2.64 -6.30 1.66
C MET A 231 -3.54 -5.42 0.79
N THR A 232 -4.25 -4.49 1.42
CA THR A 232 -5.17 -3.58 0.75
C THR A 232 -4.68 -2.14 0.89
N ALA A 233 -4.79 -1.37 -0.18
CA ALA A 233 -4.52 0.06 -0.22
C ALA A 233 -5.64 0.76 -1.00
N CYS A 234 -6.16 1.86 -0.49
CA CYS A 234 -7.23 2.61 -1.15
C CYS A 234 -6.67 3.77 -1.97
N LEU A 235 -7.20 3.93 -3.18
CA LEU A 235 -6.90 4.99 -4.12
C LEU A 235 -8.05 5.99 -4.10
N ALA A 236 -7.77 7.24 -3.75
CA ALA A 236 -8.67 8.37 -3.96
C ALA A 236 -8.29 9.14 -5.24
N VAL A 237 -9.27 9.66 -5.96
CA VAL A 237 -9.04 10.37 -7.22
C VAL A 237 -9.56 11.80 -7.12
N TYR A 238 -8.64 12.75 -7.32
CA TYR A 238 -8.94 14.17 -7.35
C TYR A 238 -9.17 14.68 -8.76
N VAL A 239 -10.18 15.55 -8.89
CA VAL A 239 -10.43 16.34 -10.10
C VAL A 239 -10.14 17.79 -9.75
N LEU A 240 -9.11 18.36 -10.38
CA LEU A 240 -8.67 19.72 -10.07
C LEU A 240 -9.65 20.75 -10.62
N PRO A 241 -9.96 21.81 -9.86
CA PRO A 241 -10.86 22.86 -10.31
C PRO A 241 -10.28 23.63 -11.49
N ARG A 242 -11.15 24.04 -12.40
CA ARG A 242 -10.89 25.08 -13.39
C ARG A 242 -11.90 26.20 -13.13
N PRO A 243 -11.55 27.23 -12.35
CA PRO A 243 -12.47 28.33 -12.07
C PRO A 243 -12.76 29.10 -13.35
N GLU A 244 -14.03 29.43 -13.56
CA GLU A 244 -14.53 30.25 -14.65
C GLU A 244 -15.36 31.37 -14.07
N VAL A 245 -15.15 32.60 -14.55
CA VAL A 245 -15.85 33.79 -14.05
C VAL A 245 -16.81 34.33 -15.11
N SER A 246 -17.99 34.75 -14.67
CA SER A 246 -19.00 35.41 -15.49
C SER A 246 -19.62 36.54 -14.68
N TYR A 247 -20.12 37.59 -15.34
CA TYR A 247 -20.78 38.67 -14.64
C TYR A 247 -21.88 39.31 -15.48
N SER A 248 -22.84 39.92 -14.80
CA SER A 248 -23.87 40.79 -15.37
C SER A 248 -23.89 42.12 -14.63
N ILE A 249 -24.18 43.20 -15.37
CA ILE A 249 -24.27 44.55 -14.81
C ILE A 249 -25.74 44.96 -14.85
N ASP A 250 -26.30 45.30 -13.68
CA ASP A 250 -27.61 45.93 -13.55
C ASP A 250 -27.45 47.31 -12.92
N VAL A 251 -27.68 48.35 -13.73
CA VAL A 251 -27.47 49.77 -13.38
C VAL A 251 -26.04 50.07 -12.92
N ASP A 252 -25.77 49.99 -11.61
CA ASP A 252 -24.48 50.26 -10.97
C ASP A 252 -24.00 49.07 -10.09
N VAL A 253 -24.72 47.95 -10.15
CA VAL A 253 -24.42 46.72 -9.41
C VAL A 253 -23.96 45.64 -10.39
N VAL A 254 -22.83 45.03 -10.08
CA VAL A 254 -22.27 43.88 -10.79
C VAL A 254 -22.56 42.65 -9.96
N GLN A 255 -23.25 41.68 -10.56
CA GLN A 255 -23.35 40.34 -10.03
C GLN A 255 -22.31 39.48 -10.74
N ALA A 256 -21.29 39.02 -10.01
CA ALA A 256 -20.22 38.19 -10.52
C ALA A 256 -20.32 36.77 -9.95
N ASN A 257 -20.26 35.78 -10.84
CA ASN A 257 -20.32 34.36 -10.51
C ASN A 257 -18.99 33.72 -10.88
N CYS A 258 -18.42 32.97 -9.94
CA CYS A 258 -17.26 32.13 -10.15
C CYS A 258 -17.68 30.67 -10.00
N THR A 259 -17.44 29.86 -11.02
CA THR A 259 -17.86 28.46 -11.08
C THR A 259 -16.64 27.56 -11.21
N ALA A 260 -16.58 26.47 -10.45
CA ALA A 260 -15.55 25.46 -10.61
C ALA A 260 -16.10 24.05 -10.38
N VAL A 261 -15.72 23.10 -11.24
CA VAL A 261 -16.02 21.68 -11.07
C VAL A 261 -14.78 20.98 -10.51
N SER A 262 -14.93 20.24 -9.41
CA SER A 262 -13.80 19.58 -8.74
C SER A 262 -14.23 18.39 -7.89
N ARG A 263 -13.24 17.56 -7.51
CA ARG A 263 -13.39 16.45 -6.57
C ARG A 263 -12.15 16.37 -5.66
N PRO A 264 -12.30 16.48 -4.33
CA PRO A 264 -13.51 16.96 -3.65
C PRO A 264 -13.86 18.41 -4.05
N PRO A 265 -15.02 18.94 -3.63
CA PRO A 265 -15.39 20.32 -3.91
C PRO A 265 -14.28 21.31 -3.50
N ALA A 266 -13.89 22.19 -4.41
CA ALA A 266 -12.97 23.29 -4.17
C ALA A 266 -13.65 24.43 -3.43
N GLU A 267 -12.88 25.17 -2.63
CA GLU A 267 -13.33 26.41 -2.01
C GLU A 267 -13.05 27.58 -2.95
N LEU A 268 -14.03 28.45 -3.15
CA LEU A 268 -13.93 29.63 -4.02
C LEU A 268 -13.89 30.90 -3.17
N ILE A 269 -12.82 31.68 -3.32
CA ILE A 269 -12.58 32.91 -2.55
C ILE A 269 -12.49 34.09 -3.50
N TRP A 270 -13.29 35.13 -3.22
CA TRP A 270 -13.20 36.40 -3.91
C TRP A 270 -12.21 37.32 -3.22
N ASN A 271 -11.21 37.77 -3.98
CA ASN A 271 -10.28 38.82 -3.59
C ASN A 271 -10.66 40.09 -4.33
N VAL A 272 -11.15 41.08 -3.58
CA VAL A 272 -11.45 42.43 -4.05
C VAL A 272 -10.47 43.35 -3.35
N GLU A 273 -9.70 44.11 -4.12
CA GLU A 273 -8.82 45.14 -3.57
C GLU A 273 -9.71 46.15 -2.80
N ASN A 274 -9.39 46.52 -1.56
CA ASN A 274 -10.28 47.35 -0.70
C ASN A 274 -11.70 46.77 -0.43
N HIS A 275 -11.82 45.88 0.58
CA HIS A 275 -13.05 45.23 1.05
C HIS A 275 -14.28 46.11 1.36
N ASN A 276 -14.16 47.44 1.36
CA ASN A 276 -15.26 48.37 1.67
C ASN A 276 -16.20 48.65 0.47
N ARG A 277 -15.97 48.02 -0.67
CA ARG A 277 -16.72 48.27 -1.91
C ARG A 277 -17.54 47.07 -2.40
N SER A 278 -17.50 45.92 -1.71
CA SER A 278 -18.48 44.85 -1.94
C SER A 278 -19.82 45.22 -1.29
N LEU A 279 -20.91 44.82 -1.94
CA LEU A 279 -22.28 45.10 -1.45
C LEU A 279 -22.76 44.05 -0.44
N GLY A 280 -21.90 43.11 -0.06
CA GLY A 280 -22.17 42.03 0.87
C GLY A 280 -21.08 40.95 0.84
N PRO A 281 -21.22 39.90 1.68
CA PRO A 281 -20.40 38.70 1.57
C PRO A 281 -20.74 37.92 0.28
N SER A 282 -19.81 37.08 -0.18
CA SER A 282 -20.09 36.14 -1.26
C SER A 282 -20.99 35.00 -0.79
N GLU A 283 -21.92 34.60 -1.63
CA GLU A 283 -22.80 33.45 -1.40
C GLU A 283 -22.32 32.27 -2.23
N THR A 284 -22.23 31.08 -1.63
CA THR A 284 -21.72 29.89 -2.29
C THR A 284 -22.79 28.80 -2.31
N SER A 285 -23.01 28.21 -3.49
CA SER A 285 -23.86 27.04 -3.70
C SER A 285 -23.08 25.89 -4.33
N SER A 286 -23.52 24.66 -4.09
CA SER A 286 -22.85 23.45 -4.58
C SER A 286 -23.84 22.45 -5.18
N TYR A 287 -23.50 21.85 -6.31
CA TYR A 287 -24.36 20.95 -7.07
C TYR A 287 -23.60 19.68 -7.48
N GLN A 288 -24.14 18.51 -7.15
CA GLN A 288 -23.57 17.22 -7.56
C GLN A 288 -23.82 16.96 -9.05
N GLN A 289 -22.79 16.55 -9.80
CA GLN A 289 -22.88 16.35 -11.25
C GLN A 289 -23.23 14.90 -11.66
N GLY A 290 -23.20 13.95 -10.72
CA GLY A 290 -23.51 12.53 -10.98
C GLY A 290 -22.33 11.67 -11.42
N ASP A 291 -21.23 12.26 -11.87
CA ASP A 291 -19.94 11.61 -12.16
C ASP A 291 -18.99 11.58 -10.94
N GLY A 292 -19.54 11.96 -9.77
CA GLY A 292 -18.81 12.09 -8.50
C GLY A 292 -18.02 13.38 -8.36
N THR A 293 -18.13 14.33 -9.29
CA THR A 293 -17.65 15.70 -9.12
C THR A 293 -18.73 16.62 -8.57
N THR A 294 -18.30 17.73 -7.96
CA THR A 294 -19.19 18.78 -7.47
C THR A 294 -18.87 20.08 -8.17
N MET A 295 -19.91 20.73 -8.69
CA MET A 295 -19.85 22.09 -9.20
C MET A 295 -20.12 23.05 -8.06
N VAL A 296 -19.17 23.94 -7.78
CA VAL A 296 -19.30 25.01 -6.79
C VAL A 296 -19.46 26.33 -7.54
N VAL A 297 -20.45 27.12 -7.15
CA VAL A 297 -20.72 28.45 -7.69
C VAL A 297 -20.68 29.45 -6.55
N SER A 298 -19.82 30.47 -6.65
CA SER A 298 -19.75 31.57 -5.70
C SER A 298 -20.14 32.89 -6.36
N THR A 299 -21.12 33.56 -5.79
CA THR A 299 -21.71 34.81 -6.29
C THR A 299 -21.30 35.96 -5.37
N ILE A 300 -20.82 37.05 -5.93
CA ILE A 300 -20.55 38.29 -5.20
C ILE A 300 -21.20 39.48 -5.90
N HIS A 301 -21.68 40.44 -5.11
CA HIS A 301 -22.26 41.69 -5.59
C HIS A 301 -21.30 42.86 -5.33
N LEU A 302 -21.00 43.63 -6.37
CA LEU A 302 -19.96 44.65 -6.39
C LEU A 302 -20.50 45.93 -7.04
N GLN A 303 -19.91 47.09 -6.75
CA GLN A 303 -20.19 48.32 -7.50
C GLN A 303 -19.52 48.29 -8.88
N ALA A 304 -20.19 48.79 -9.92
CA ALA A 304 -19.69 48.70 -11.31
C ALA A 304 -18.35 49.39 -11.55
N LYS A 305 -18.04 50.45 -10.81
CA LYS A 305 -16.75 51.17 -10.88
C LYS A 305 -15.54 50.29 -10.58
N LEU A 306 -15.72 49.22 -9.79
CA LEU A 306 -14.66 48.27 -9.44
C LEU A 306 -14.11 47.52 -10.65
N LEU A 307 -14.93 47.29 -11.69
CA LEU A 307 -14.49 46.59 -12.89
C LEU A 307 -13.51 47.40 -13.75
N ASP A 308 -13.44 48.72 -13.54
CA ASP A 308 -12.60 49.63 -14.33
C ASP A 308 -11.30 50.02 -13.58
N GLU A 309 -11.33 50.00 -12.24
CA GLU A 309 -10.27 50.54 -11.38
C GLU A 309 -9.53 49.47 -10.54
N GLU A 310 -10.14 48.31 -10.26
CA GLU A 310 -9.63 47.33 -9.29
C GLU A 310 -9.64 45.89 -9.83
N GLN A 311 -8.66 45.07 -9.42
CA GLN A 311 -8.52 43.69 -9.93
C GLN A 311 -9.33 42.70 -9.08
N VAL A 312 -10.62 42.56 -9.39
CA VAL A 312 -11.48 41.54 -8.77
C VAL A 312 -11.03 40.16 -9.24
N THR A 313 -10.71 39.28 -8.30
CA THR A 313 -10.14 37.95 -8.59
C THR A 313 -10.89 36.85 -7.84
N CYS A 314 -11.31 35.81 -8.54
CA CYS A 314 -11.76 34.58 -7.91
C CYS A 314 -10.59 33.59 -7.81
N THR A 315 -10.38 33.03 -6.62
CA THR A 315 -9.32 32.04 -6.35
C THR A 315 -9.93 30.72 -5.92
N ALA A 316 -9.59 29.65 -6.63
CA ALA A 316 -9.97 28.29 -6.28
C ALA A 316 -8.89 27.63 -5.41
N LEU A 317 -9.29 27.20 -4.21
CA LEU A 317 -8.47 26.39 -3.30
C LEU A 317 -8.88 24.93 -3.40
N HIS A 318 -7.89 24.05 -3.57
CA HIS A 318 -8.14 22.61 -3.64
C HIS A 318 -6.91 21.84 -3.18
N GLN A 319 -7.09 20.83 -2.33
CA GLN A 319 -6.00 20.05 -1.72
C GLN A 319 -5.11 19.29 -2.73
N GLY A 320 -5.58 19.11 -3.97
CA GLY A 320 -4.79 18.53 -5.06
C GLY A 320 -3.95 19.53 -5.86
N LEU A 321 -4.05 20.83 -5.60
CA LEU A 321 -3.28 21.86 -6.28
C LEU A 321 -1.97 22.15 -5.52
N GLU A 322 -0.86 22.26 -6.26
CA GLU A 322 0.41 22.79 -5.69
C GLU A 322 0.33 24.30 -5.45
N THR A 323 -0.38 25.01 -6.34
CA THR A 323 -0.62 26.45 -6.28
C THR A 323 -2.07 26.75 -6.61
N ASN A 324 -2.67 27.69 -5.88
CA ASN A 324 -4.05 28.12 -6.09
C ASN A 324 -4.23 28.69 -7.50
N ILE A 325 -5.40 28.45 -8.09
CA ILE A 325 -5.73 28.97 -9.43
C ILE A 325 -6.61 30.20 -9.25
N SER A 326 -6.18 31.33 -9.80
CA SER A 326 -6.89 32.60 -9.73
C SER A 326 -7.28 33.08 -11.12
N VAL A 327 -8.51 33.60 -11.24
CA VAL A 327 -9.06 34.14 -12.49
C VAL A 327 -9.59 35.54 -12.22
N HIS A 328 -9.25 36.47 -13.11
CA HIS A 328 -9.61 37.87 -12.98
C HIS A 328 -10.92 38.20 -13.70
N LEU A 329 -11.71 39.05 -13.07
CA LEU A 329 -12.94 39.58 -13.64
C LEU A 329 -12.60 40.80 -14.50
N ASN A 330 -12.30 40.57 -15.78
CA ASN A 330 -11.96 41.65 -16.71
C ASN A 330 -13.20 42.18 -17.43
N ARG A 331 -13.34 43.51 -17.50
CA ARG A 331 -14.33 44.13 -18.37
C ARG A 331 -13.95 43.86 -19.82
N THR A 332 -14.79 43.15 -20.57
CA THR A 332 -14.65 43.04 -22.02
C THR A 332 -14.87 44.41 -22.65
N ARG A 333 -13.78 45.18 -22.80
CA ARG A 333 -13.82 46.49 -23.44
C ARG A 333 -14.03 46.27 -24.94
N ASN A 334 -15.28 46.45 -25.39
CA ASN A 334 -15.74 46.37 -26.78
C ASN A 334 -15.14 47.47 -27.70
N THR A 335 -13.87 47.81 -27.49
CA THR A 335 -13.10 48.84 -28.20
C THR A 335 -12.95 48.51 -29.68
N HIS A 336 -12.78 47.23 -30.02
CA HIS A 336 -12.63 46.79 -31.41
C HIS A 336 -13.88 47.06 -32.26
N ILE A 337 -15.08 46.97 -31.70
CA ILE A 337 -16.34 47.21 -32.44
C ILE A 337 -16.55 48.70 -32.71
N ILE A 338 -16.22 49.57 -31.74
CA ILE A 338 -16.33 51.02 -31.89
C ILE A 338 -15.27 51.55 -32.87
N LEU A 339 -14.05 50.99 -32.86
CA LEU A 339 -12.99 51.41 -33.79
C LEU A 339 -13.34 51.06 -35.25
N LEU A 340 -13.91 49.88 -35.48
CA LEU A 340 -14.35 49.43 -36.81
C LEU A 340 -15.55 50.25 -37.32
N SER A 341 -16.52 50.58 -36.47
CA SER A 341 -17.67 51.38 -36.88
C SER A 341 -17.29 52.82 -37.22
N VAL A 342 -16.43 53.45 -36.41
CA VAL A 342 -15.93 54.82 -36.67
C VAL A 342 -15.05 54.85 -37.92
N GLY A 343 -14.18 53.84 -38.11
CA GLY A 343 -13.36 53.71 -39.31
C GLY A 343 -14.19 53.59 -40.60
N CYS A 344 -15.26 52.78 -40.57
CA CYS A 344 -16.20 52.65 -41.70
C CYS A 344 -16.91 53.97 -42.01
N VAL A 345 -17.36 54.72 -41.00
CA VAL A 345 -18.04 56.01 -41.20
C VAL A 345 -17.10 57.05 -41.83
N VAL A 346 -15.85 57.13 -41.37
CA VAL A 346 -14.84 58.05 -41.93
C VAL A 346 -14.54 57.69 -43.39
N LEU A 347 -14.40 56.40 -43.72
CA LEU A 347 -14.17 55.94 -45.09
C LEU A 347 -15.33 56.32 -46.02
N VAL A 348 -16.58 56.15 -45.57
CA VAL A 348 -17.77 56.53 -46.35
C VAL A 348 -17.81 58.04 -46.58
N LEU A 349 -17.50 58.85 -45.57
CA LEU A 349 -17.45 60.31 -45.71
C LEU A 349 -16.37 60.76 -46.70
N LEU A 350 -15.19 60.13 -46.68
CA LEU A 350 -14.12 60.41 -47.64
C LEU A 350 -14.51 60.02 -49.06
N ILE A 351 -15.19 58.89 -49.24
CA ILE A 351 -15.72 58.47 -50.56
C ILE A 351 -16.77 59.48 -51.05
N CYS A 352 -17.69 59.91 -50.18
CA CYS A 352 -18.68 60.93 -50.52
C CYS A 352 -18.02 62.26 -50.93
N LEU A 353 -17.03 62.73 -50.17
CA LEU A 353 -16.27 63.94 -50.52
C LEU A 353 -15.55 63.80 -51.87
N CYS A 354 -14.92 62.66 -52.14
CA CYS A 354 -14.28 62.38 -53.42
C CYS A 354 -15.27 62.37 -54.59
N VAL A 355 -16.49 61.86 -54.38
CA VAL A 355 -17.55 61.87 -55.41
C VAL A 355 -18.10 63.29 -55.62
N CYS A 356 -18.26 64.10 -54.57
CA CYS A 356 -18.69 65.48 -54.66
C CYS A 356 -17.66 66.37 -55.38
N LEU A 357 -16.36 66.18 -55.11
CA LEU A 357 -15.28 66.94 -55.75
C LEU A 357 -15.09 66.57 -57.23
N LYS A 358 -15.44 65.35 -57.64
CA LYS A 358 -15.43 64.93 -59.06
C LYS A 358 -16.64 65.39 -59.87
N LYS A 359 -17.66 65.97 -59.23
CA LYS A 359 -18.90 66.45 -59.87
C LYS A 359 -19.00 67.98 -59.96
N CYS A 360 -17.96 68.72 -59.56
CA CYS A 360 -17.88 70.18 -59.71
C CYS A 360 -17.05 70.58 -60.93
#